data_AF-A0A9N9APD5-F1
#
_entry.id   AF-A0A9N9APD5-F1
#
_cell.length_a   1.000
_cell.length_b   1.000
_cell.length_c   1.000
_cell.angle_alpha   90.00
_cell.angle_beta   90.00
_cell.angle_gamma   90.00
#
_symmetry.space_group_name_H-M   'P 1'
#
loop_
_entity.id
_entity.type
_entity.pdbx_description
1 polymer ?
#
loop_
_entity_poly.entity_id
_entity_poly.type
_entity_poly.pdbx_seq_one_letter_code
_entity_poly.pdbx_strand_id
1 'polypeptide(L)'
;MVRDERQRRRESLHKTIDEWRTEWIAKELALKREQARKREAEKRVQEAEANRSKHRELSKLLEKVKKLRDLRRDRLKREGHFFPEEDDEFFNKVASLNDVMKIEEARLDKERNAAAEHKRNEAMDVGMKEREKERDPVYEYWHQAEFDIDNLISIRRQWDAFLVAPSTTGSSCIPLSFVDPSPPANYVWASCLTHGSN
;
A
#
# COMPACT_ATOMS: atom_id res chain seq x y z
N MET A 1 31.86 -33.64 28.75
CA MET A 1 30.63 -33.61 27.92
C MET A 1 29.84 -32.31 28.05
N VAL A 2 29.47 -31.86 29.26
CA VAL A 2 28.64 -30.64 29.48
C VAL A 2 29.18 -29.33 28.85
N ARG A 3 30.50 -29.18 28.73
CA ARG A 3 31.12 -27.99 28.11
C ARG A 3 30.90 -27.93 26.59
N ASP A 4 30.78 -29.10 25.95
CA ASP A 4 30.60 -29.26 24.50
C ASP A 4 29.15 -28.99 24.09
N GLU A 5 28.18 -29.43 24.90
CA GLU A 5 26.76 -29.08 24.71
C GLU A 5 26.48 -27.58 24.87
N ARG A 6 27.15 -26.91 25.82
CA ARG A 6 27.06 -25.45 25.95
C ARG A 6 27.63 -24.73 24.73
N GLN A 7 28.70 -25.25 24.16
CA GLN A 7 29.31 -24.69 22.94
C GLN A 7 28.34 -24.81 21.75
N ARG A 8 27.79 -26.01 21.51
CA ARG A 8 26.79 -26.25 20.46
C ARG A 8 25.52 -25.42 20.65
N ARG A 9 25.09 -25.22 21.89
CA ARG A 9 23.94 -24.35 22.20
C ARG A 9 24.24 -22.88 21.88
N ARG A 10 25.47 -22.41 22.11
CA ARG A 10 25.88 -21.05 21.71
C ARG A 10 25.96 -20.92 20.19
N GLU A 11 26.55 -21.89 19.50
CA GLU A 11 26.67 -21.88 18.05
C GLU A 11 25.30 -21.91 17.36
N SER A 12 24.37 -22.73 17.85
CA SER A 12 22.99 -22.73 17.37
C SER A 12 22.28 -21.40 17.61
N LEU A 13 22.42 -20.80 18.81
CA LEU A 13 21.86 -19.47 19.09
C LEU A 13 22.45 -18.38 18.19
N HIS A 14 23.77 -18.38 17.96
CA HIS A 14 24.41 -17.45 17.03
C HIS A 14 23.88 -17.61 15.62
N LYS A 15 23.75 -18.86 15.15
CA LYS A 15 23.17 -19.15 13.83
C LYS A 15 21.74 -18.60 13.71
N THR A 16 20.90 -18.83 14.71
CA THR A 16 19.52 -18.32 14.73
C THR A 16 19.47 -16.79 14.73
N ILE A 17 20.39 -16.12 15.44
CA ILE A 17 20.49 -14.66 15.43
C ILE A 17 20.90 -14.14 14.05
N ASP A 18 21.85 -14.81 13.40
CA ASP A 18 22.31 -14.42 12.07
C ASP A 18 21.22 -14.66 11.02
N GLU A 19 20.52 -15.80 11.09
CA GLU A 19 19.33 -16.09 10.28
C GLU A 19 18.27 -14.98 10.46
N TRP A 20 17.91 -14.65 11.71
CA TRP A 20 16.95 -13.58 12.00
C TRP A 20 17.40 -12.21 11.45
N ARG A 21 18.69 -11.87 11.58
CA ARG A 21 19.26 -10.63 11.04
C ARG A 21 19.18 -10.58 9.52
N THR A 22 19.54 -11.67 8.84
CA THR A 22 19.47 -11.74 7.37
C THR A 22 18.03 -11.62 6.87
N GLU A 23 17.07 -12.26 7.54
CA GLU A 23 15.65 -12.11 7.24
C GLU A 23 15.19 -10.67 7.41
N TRP A 24 15.62 -10.00 8.49
CA TRP A 24 15.23 -8.63 8.76
C TRP A 24 15.81 -7.65 7.72
N ILE A 25 17.09 -7.81 7.37
CA ILE A 25 17.74 -7.04 6.30
C ILE A 25 17.04 -7.30 4.96
N ALA A 26 16.67 -8.55 4.66
CA ALA A 26 15.95 -8.88 3.44
C ALA A 26 14.57 -8.22 3.38
N LYS A 27 13.83 -8.19 4.50
CA LYS A 27 12.54 -7.48 4.62
C LYS A 27 12.71 -5.98 4.40
N GLU A 28 13.70 -5.35 5.02
CA GLU A 28 13.96 -3.92 4.84
C GLU A 28 14.36 -3.58 3.39
N LEU A 29 15.18 -4.42 2.77
CA LEU A 29 15.56 -4.27 1.37
C LEU A 29 14.36 -4.43 0.42
N ALA A 30 13.48 -5.40 0.70
CA ALA A 30 12.25 -5.60 -0.07
C ALA A 30 11.33 -4.37 0.03
N LEU A 31 11.17 -3.81 1.24
CA LEU A 31 10.40 -2.59 1.47
C LEU A 31 10.99 -1.40 0.70
N LYS A 32 12.31 -1.20 0.74
CA LYS A 32 12.99 -0.14 -0.01
C LYS A 32 12.82 -0.30 -1.52
N ARG A 33 12.92 -1.53 -2.04
CA ARG A 33 12.68 -1.84 -3.46
C ARG A 33 11.24 -1.55 -3.86
N GLU A 34 10.27 -1.88 -3.01
CA GLU A 34 8.86 -1.56 -3.25
C GLU A 34 8.61 -0.05 -3.27
N GLN A 35 9.15 0.69 -2.30
CA GLN A 35 9.06 2.15 -2.27
C GLN A 35 9.72 2.80 -3.50
N ALA A 36 10.87 2.28 -3.95
CA ALA A 36 11.52 2.76 -5.16
C ALA A 36 10.64 2.54 -6.40
N ARG A 37 10.03 1.35 -6.54
CA ARG A 37 9.07 1.07 -7.62
C ARG A 37 7.86 2.00 -7.58
N LYS A 38 7.30 2.28 -6.39
CA LYS A 38 6.18 3.23 -6.22
C LYS A 38 6.57 4.64 -6.67
N ARG A 39 7.74 5.14 -6.25
CA ARG A 39 8.26 6.46 -6.65
C ARG A 39 8.50 6.56 -8.15
N GLU A 40 9.03 5.50 -8.77
CA GLU A 40 9.23 5.46 -10.21
C GLU A 40 7.90 5.50 -10.96
N ALA A 41 6.90 4.74 -10.49
CA ALA A 41 5.55 4.78 -11.05
C ALA A 41 4.91 6.18 -10.92
N GLU A 42 5.01 6.82 -9.76
CA GLU A 42 4.53 8.19 -9.52
C GLU A 42 5.20 9.20 -10.46
N LYS A 43 6.52 9.09 -10.63
CA LYS A 43 7.27 9.95 -11.55
C LYS A 43 6.79 9.78 -13.00
N ARG A 44 6.56 8.54 -13.45
CA ARG A 44 6.04 8.26 -14.80
C ARG A 44 4.64 8.85 -15.01
N VAL A 45 3.78 8.78 -14.00
CA VAL A 45 2.44 9.41 -14.06
C VAL A 45 2.58 10.93 -14.15
N GLN A 46 3.44 11.55 -13.34
CA GLN A 46 3.68 12.99 -13.37
C GLN A 46 4.23 13.46 -14.73
N GLU A 47 5.16 12.70 -15.33
CA GLU A 47 5.69 12.98 -16.66
C GLU A 47 4.60 12.86 -17.75
N ALA A 48 3.73 11.84 -17.67
CA ALA A 48 2.61 11.68 -18.58
C ALA A 48 1.60 12.83 -18.48
N GLU A 49 1.28 13.29 -17.27
CA GLU A 49 0.42 14.46 -17.05
C GLU A 49 1.03 15.75 -17.59
N ALA A 50 2.34 15.96 -17.37
CA ALA A 50 3.06 17.11 -17.90
C ALA A 50 3.14 17.09 -19.43
N ASN A 51 3.30 15.91 -20.04
CA ASN A 51 3.26 15.77 -21.50
C ASN A 51 1.85 16.04 -22.04
N ARG A 52 0.81 15.59 -21.32
CA ARG A 52 -0.59 15.88 -21.66
C ARG A 52 -0.92 17.37 -21.59
N SER A 53 -0.47 18.08 -20.58
CA SER A 53 -0.72 19.53 -20.46
C SER A 53 -0.07 20.30 -21.61
N LYS A 54 1.20 20.01 -21.90
CA LYS A 54 1.93 20.55 -23.07
C LYS A 54 1.19 20.27 -24.38
N HIS A 55 0.72 19.03 -24.55
CA HIS A 55 -0.05 18.64 -25.73
C HIS A 55 -1.31 19.50 -25.90
N ARG A 56 -2.11 19.69 -24.83
CA ARG A 56 -3.30 20.56 -24.89
C ARG A 56 -2.95 22.01 -25.21
N GLU A 57 -1.85 22.55 -24.70
CA GLU A 57 -1.40 23.90 -25.01
C GLU A 57 -1.02 24.06 -26.48
N LEU A 58 -0.27 23.08 -27.02
CA LEU A 58 0.09 23.05 -28.43
C LEU A 58 -1.15 22.96 -29.34
N SER A 59 -2.16 22.15 -28.98
CA SER A 59 -3.42 22.10 -29.74
C SER A 59 -4.13 23.44 -29.76
N LYS A 60 -4.21 24.13 -28.62
CA LYS A 60 -4.80 25.48 -28.54
C LYS A 60 -4.04 26.50 -29.38
N LEU A 61 -2.71 26.41 -29.42
CA LEU A 61 -1.87 27.28 -30.24
C LEU A 61 -2.10 27.02 -31.73
N LEU A 62 -2.13 25.76 -32.14
CA LEU A 62 -2.36 25.34 -33.52
C LEU A 62 -3.71 25.86 -34.05
N GLU A 63 -4.76 25.82 -33.24
CA GLU A 63 -6.05 26.44 -33.58
C GLU A 63 -5.98 27.97 -33.75
N LYS A 64 -5.19 28.66 -32.92
CA LYS A 64 -4.98 30.10 -33.09
C LYS A 64 -4.22 30.41 -34.39
N VAL A 65 -3.20 29.62 -34.72
CA VAL A 65 -2.41 29.78 -35.95
C VAL A 65 -3.27 29.53 -37.18
N LYS A 66 -4.13 28.50 -37.15
CA LYS A 66 -5.11 28.23 -38.20
C LYS A 66 -6.02 29.45 -38.43
N LYS A 67 -6.66 29.95 -37.37
CA LYS A 67 -7.53 31.15 -37.43
C LYS A 67 -6.80 32.38 -37.97
N LEU A 68 -5.56 32.61 -37.56
CA LEU A 68 -4.76 33.74 -38.07
C LEU A 68 -4.51 33.64 -39.58
N ARG A 69 -4.24 32.42 -40.08
CA ARG A 69 -4.05 32.19 -41.51
C ARG A 69 -5.34 32.39 -42.29
N ASP A 70 -6.46 31.90 -41.77
CA ASP A 70 -7.78 32.10 -42.38
C ASP A 70 -8.10 33.60 -42.53
N LEU A 71 -7.92 34.38 -41.46
CA LEU A 71 -8.12 35.84 -41.49
C LEU A 71 -7.20 36.55 -42.50
N ARG A 72 -5.94 36.13 -42.62
CA ARG A 72 -5.01 36.69 -43.62
C ARG A 72 -5.44 36.35 -45.04
N ARG A 73 -5.86 35.11 -45.27
CA ARG A 73 -6.34 34.65 -46.57
C ARG A 73 -7.62 35.38 -46.96
N ASP A 74 -8.56 35.57 -46.03
CA ASP A 74 -9.81 36.31 -46.24
C ASP A 74 -9.59 37.79 -46.48
N ARG A 75 -8.58 38.39 -45.83
CA ARG A 75 -8.15 39.75 -46.12
C ARG A 75 -7.63 39.87 -47.56
N LEU A 76 -6.71 38.99 -47.96
CA LEU A 76 -6.11 39.00 -49.30
C LEU A 76 -7.14 38.70 -50.39
N LYS A 77 -8.11 37.81 -50.13
CA LYS A 77 -9.27 37.57 -51.02
C LYS A 77 -10.09 38.84 -51.25
N ARG A 78 -10.36 39.61 -50.19
CA ARG A 78 -11.05 40.91 -50.30
C ARG A 78 -10.24 41.95 -51.08
N GLU A 79 -8.91 41.87 -51.02
CA GLU A 79 -7.98 42.69 -51.81
C GLU A 79 -7.85 42.20 -53.27
N GLY A 80 -8.55 41.12 -53.67
CA GLY A 80 -8.60 40.59 -55.04
C GLY A 80 -7.61 39.46 -55.33
N HIS A 81 -6.85 39.00 -54.34
CA HIS A 81 -5.92 37.87 -54.50
C HIS A 81 -6.65 36.53 -54.44
N PHE A 82 -6.40 35.67 -55.43
CA PHE A 82 -6.94 34.31 -55.49
C PHE A 82 -5.90 33.28 -55.02
N PHE A 83 -6.33 32.35 -54.18
CA PHE A 83 -5.50 31.25 -53.68
C PHE A 83 -6.04 29.93 -54.27
N PRO A 84 -5.24 29.20 -55.08
CA PRO A 84 -5.61 27.87 -55.53
C PRO A 84 -5.81 26.92 -54.33
N GLU A 85 -6.89 26.14 -54.38
CA GLU A 85 -7.25 25.17 -53.33
C GLU A 85 -6.25 24.00 -53.25
N GLU A 86 -5.47 23.78 -54.31
CA GLU A 86 -4.44 22.75 -54.43
C GLU A 86 -3.20 23.00 -53.54
N ASP A 87 -3.01 24.22 -53.02
CA ASP A 87 -1.85 24.62 -52.20
C ASP A 87 -2.16 24.65 -50.67
N ASP A 88 -3.10 23.81 -50.25
CA ASP A 88 -3.54 23.66 -48.86
C ASP A 88 -2.69 22.68 -48.04
N GLU A 89 -1.44 22.43 -48.44
CA GLU A 89 -0.46 21.60 -47.70
C GLU A 89 -0.40 21.94 -46.21
N PHE A 90 -0.51 23.23 -45.87
CA PHE A 90 -0.59 23.68 -44.48
C PHE A 90 -1.83 23.14 -43.76
N PHE A 91 -3.02 23.25 -44.36
CA PHE A 91 -4.26 22.80 -43.73
C PHE A 91 -4.29 21.28 -43.62
N ASN A 92 -3.78 20.58 -44.64
CA ASN A 92 -3.60 19.13 -44.61
C ASN A 92 -2.64 18.71 -43.49
N LYS A 93 -1.53 19.43 -43.30
CA LYS A 93 -0.56 19.18 -42.23
C LYS A 93 -1.10 19.55 -40.84
N VAL A 94 -1.88 20.62 -40.73
CA VAL A 94 -2.57 21.03 -39.50
C VAL A 94 -3.66 20.02 -39.13
N ALA A 95 -4.43 19.53 -40.11
CA ALA A 95 -5.45 18.51 -39.90
C ALA A 95 -4.83 17.19 -39.45
N SER A 96 -3.79 16.71 -40.14
CA SER A 96 -3.10 15.48 -39.76
C SER A 96 -2.46 15.56 -38.39
N LEU A 97 -1.83 16.70 -38.05
CA LEU A 97 -1.30 16.94 -36.71
C LEU A 97 -2.43 16.94 -35.66
N ASN A 98 -3.55 17.61 -35.92
CA ASN A 98 -4.67 17.64 -34.99
C ASN A 98 -5.28 16.25 -34.76
N ASP A 99 -5.35 15.42 -35.81
CA ASP A 99 -5.85 14.04 -35.70
C ASP A 99 -4.91 13.15 -34.90
N VAL A 100 -3.60 13.20 -35.17
CA VAL A 100 -2.57 12.51 -34.35
C VAL A 100 -2.67 12.96 -32.89
N MET A 101 -2.84 14.25 -32.65
CA MET A 101 -2.99 14.81 -31.32
C MET A 101 -4.23 14.28 -30.60
N LYS A 102 -5.39 14.23 -31.28
CA LYS A 102 -6.62 13.68 -30.70
C LYS A 102 -6.51 12.18 -30.38
N ILE A 103 -5.85 11.41 -31.25
CA ILE A 103 -5.60 9.99 -31.03
C ILE A 103 -4.75 9.79 -29.77
N GLU A 104 -3.69 10.59 -29.61
CA GLU A 104 -2.81 10.51 -28.45
C GLU A 104 -3.52 10.94 -27.16
N GLU A 105 -4.34 12.00 -27.21
CA GLU A 105 -5.14 12.41 -26.06
C GLU A 105 -6.14 11.31 -25.64
N ALA A 106 -6.82 10.67 -26.60
CA ALA A 106 -7.72 9.57 -26.32
C ALA A 106 -7.00 8.34 -25.74
N ARG A 107 -5.77 8.07 -26.19
CA ARG A 107 -4.91 7.01 -25.64
C ARG A 107 -4.57 7.29 -24.17
N LEU A 108 -4.11 8.51 -23.88
CA LEU A 108 -3.76 8.95 -22.52
C LEU A 108 -4.98 8.95 -21.59
N ASP A 109 -6.16 9.32 -22.08
CA ASP A 109 -7.40 9.26 -21.28
C ASP A 109 -7.85 7.83 -20.98
N LYS A 110 -7.71 6.89 -21.93
CA LYS A 110 -7.96 5.47 -21.69
C LYS A 110 -7.00 4.90 -20.65
N GLU A 111 -5.71 5.21 -20.76
CA GLU A 111 -4.69 4.76 -19.80
C GLU A 111 -4.96 5.30 -18.40
N ARG A 112 -5.33 6.58 -18.27
CA ARG A 112 -5.75 7.17 -16.99
C ARG A 112 -6.96 6.47 -16.40
N ASN A 113 -7.99 6.23 -17.22
CA ASN A 113 -9.22 5.59 -16.74
C ASN A 113 -8.95 4.15 -16.27
N ALA A 114 -8.13 3.39 -17.00
CA ALA A 114 -7.71 2.05 -16.60
C ALA A 114 -6.89 2.07 -15.31
N ALA A 115 -5.96 3.01 -15.15
CA ALA A 115 -5.18 3.18 -13.92
C ALA A 115 -6.06 3.57 -12.71
N ALA A 116 -7.05 4.44 -12.92
CA ALA A 116 -8.00 4.83 -11.89
C ALA A 116 -8.91 3.66 -11.48
N GLU A 117 -9.33 2.84 -12.45
CA GLU A 117 -10.11 1.63 -12.20
C GLU A 117 -9.29 0.57 -11.45
N HIS A 118 -8.02 0.35 -11.83
CA HIS A 118 -7.11 -0.52 -11.12
C HIS A 118 -6.93 -0.08 -9.66
N LYS A 119 -6.65 1.21 -9.43
CA LYS A 119 -6.51 1.77 -8.09
C LYS A 119 -7.79 1.63 -7.26
N ARG A 120 -8.96 1.79 -7.89
CA ARG A 120 -10.26 1.57 -7.24
C ARG A 120 -10.45 0.10 -6.85
N ASN A 121 -10.10 -0.83 -7.72
CA ASN A 121 -10.19 -2.27 -7.47
C ASN A 121 -9.24 -2.69 -6.34
N GLU A 122 -8.00 -2.18 -6.34
CA GLU A 122 -7.05 -2.40 -5.24
C GLU A 122 -7.57 -1.86 -3.91
N ALA A 123 -8.14 -0.65 -3.89
CA ALA A 123 -8.73 -0.07 -2.68
C ALA A 123 -9.92 -0.90 -2.16
N MET A 124 -10.74 -1.44 -3.07
CA MET A 124 -11.83 -2.35 -2.69
C MET A 124 -11.31 -3.68 -2.12
N ASP A 125 -10.27 -4.27 -2.71
CA ASP A 125 -9.64 -5.51 -2.21
C ASP A 125 -9.02 -5.32 -0.82
N VAL A 126 -8.31 -4.20 -0.61
CA VAL A 126 -7.77 -3.85 0.70
C VAL A 126 -8.89 -3.68 1.74
N GLY A 127 -9.94 -2.92 1.42
CA GLY A 127 -11.08 -2.74 2.33
C GLY A 127 -11.88 -4.01 2.56
N MET A 128 -11.89 -4.96 1.60
CA MET A 128 -12.50 -6.27 1.78
C MET A 128 -11.69 -7.14 2.75
N LYS A 129 -10.36 -7.17 2.61
CA LYS A 129 -9.46 -7.87 3.54
C LYS A 129 -9.49 -7.29 4.96
N GLU A 130 -9.66 -5.99 5.08
CA GLU A 130 -9.79 -5.32 6.38
C GLU A 130 -11.11 -5.70 7.07
N ARG A 131 -12.23 -5.68 6.34
CA ARG A 131 -13.51 -6.21 6.84
C ARG A 131 -13.47 -7.70 7.17
N GLU A 132 -12.72 -8.50 6.41
CA GLU A 132 -12.52 -9.92 6.73
C GLU A 132 -11.75 -10.12 8.04
N LYS A 133 -10.76 -9.28 8.34
CA LYS A 133 -10.05 -9.28 9.63
C LYS A 133 -10.96 -8.86 10.78
N GLU A 134 -11.78 -7.82 10.57
CA GLU A 134 -12.78 -7.39 11.55
C GLU A 134 -13.80 -8.51 11.85
N ARG A 135 -14.05 -9.40 10.89
CA ARG A 135 -15.01 -10.51 11.00
C ARG A 135 -14.38 -11.83 11.51
N ASP A 136 -13.10 -11.83 11.88
CA ASP A 136 -12.46 -12.98 12.52
C ASP A 136 -12.96 -13.10 13.97
N PRO A 137 -13.69 -14.18 14.35
CA PRO A 137 -14.24 -14.34 15.69
C PRO A 137 -13.20 -14.25 16.81
N VAL A 138 -11.94 -14.62 16.51
CA VAL A 138 -10.84 -14.50 17.47
C VAL A 138 -10.44 -13.04 17.63
N TYR A 139 -10.35 -12.28 16.54
CA TYR A 139 -10.04 -10.86 16.55
C TYR A 139 -11.12 -10.05 17.28
N GLU A 140 -12.40 -10.29 16.98
CA GLU A 140 -13.53 -9.66 17.66
C GLU A 140 -13.49 -9.92 19.19
N TYR A 141 -13.21 -11.16 19.59
CA TYR A 141 -13.14 -11.52 21.02
C TYR A 141 -12.06 -10.76 21.80
N TRP A 142 -10.90 -10.48 21.17
CA TRP A 142 -9.80 -9.77 21.83
C TRP A 142 -9.95 -8.24 21.78
N HIS A 143 -10.59 -7.70 20.74
CA HIS A 143 -10.76 -6.26 20.56
C HIS A 143 -12.04 -5.69 21.18
N GLN A 144 -13.06 -6.50 21.47
CA GLN A 144 -14.32 -6.03 22.08
C GLN A 144 -14.15 -5.26 23.40
N ALA A 145 -13.09 -5.53 24.17
CA ALA A 145 -12.79 -4.83 25.41
C ALA A 145 -12.27 -3.40 25.20
N GLU A 146 -11.74 -3.08 24.02
CA GLU A 146 -11.21 -1.75 23.68
C GLU A 146 -12.35 -0.76 23.35
N PHE A 147 -13.50 -1.27 22.92
CA PHE A 147 -14.63 -0.48 22.44
C PHE A 147 -15.81 -0.44 23.42
N ASP A 148 -15.85 -1.31 24.43
CA ASP A 148 -16.95 -1.39 25.39
C ASP A 148 -16.45 -1.80 26.79
N ILE A 149 -16.76 -0.96 27.78
CA ILE A 149 -16.39 -1.16 29.18
C ILE A 149 -17.10 -2.37 29.79
N ASP A 150 -18.32 -2.69 29.36
CA ASP A 150 -19.05 -3.84 29.86
C ASP A 150 -18.41 -5.15 29.40
N ASN A 151 -17.91 -5.18 28.15
CA ASN A 151 -17.10 -6.29 27.63
C ASN A 151 -15.76 -6.43 28.36
N LEU A 152 -15.08 -5.31 28.65
CA LEU A 152 -13.86 -5.33 29.45
C LEU A 152 -14.11 -5.93 30.85
N ILE A 153 -15.19 -5.51 31.53
CA ILE A 153 -15.57 -6.05 32.84
C ILE A 153 -15.92 -7.54 32.74
N SER A 154 -16.65 -7.96 31.71
CA SER A 154 -17.02 -9.36 31.46
C SER A 154 -15.78 -10.24 31.29
N ILE A 155 -14.85 -9.84 30.40
CA ILE A 155 -13.58 -10.55 30.20
C ILE A 155 -12.80 -10.63 31.50
N ARG A 156 -12.71 -9.52 32.25
CA ARG A 156 -12.00 -9.51 33.55
C ARG A 156 -12.59 -10.51 34.55
N ARG A 157 -13.92 -10.56 34.67
CA ARG A 157 -14.61 -11.52 35.55
C ARG A 157 -14.37 -12.98 35.15
N GLN A 158 -14.30 -13.26 33.84
CA GLN A 158 -13.95 -14.59 33.34
C GLN A 158 -12.52 -14.99 33.75
N TRP A 159 -11.57 -14.06 33.70
CA TRP A 159 -10.21 -14.28 34.18
C TRP A 159 -10.14 -14.43 35.70
N ASP A 160 -10.93 -13.67 36.46
CA ASP A 160 -10.96 -13.78 37.91
C ASP A 160 -11.35 -15.19 38.38
N ALA A 161 -12.17 -15.94 37.60
CA ALA A 161 -12.50 -17.33 37.90
C ALA A 161 -11.28 -18.26 38.01
N PHE A 162 -10.15 -17.92 37.36
CA PHE A 162 -8.89 -18.66 37.44
C PHE A 162 -7.93 -18.16 38.52
N LEU A 163 -8.24 -17.03 39.16
CA LEU A 163 -7.43 -16.42 40.23
C LEU A 163 -7.95 -16.77 41.63
N VAL A 164 -9.20 -17.24 41.74
CA VAL A 164 -9.81 -17.61 43.02
C VAL A 164 -9.48 -19.06 43.40
N ALA A 165 -9.35 -19.32 44.70
CA ALA A 165 -9.10 -20.64 45.24
C ALA A 165 -10.10 -21.69 44.72
N PRO A 166 -9.67 -22.93 44.43
CA PRO A 166 -10.52 -24.01 43.90
C PRO A 166 -11.73 -24.38 44.76
N SER A 167 -11.73 -23.95 46.03
CA SER A 167 -12.82 -24.14 46.98
C SER A 167 -13.97 -23.15 46.81
N THR A 168 -13.84 -22.15 45.92
CA THR A 168 -14.85 -21.10 45.72
C THR A 168 -15.81 -21.48 44.60
N THR A 169 -17.11 -21.32 44.84
CA THR A 169 -18.14 -21.61 43.85
C THR A 169 -17.96 -20.77 42.59
N GLY A 170 -17.81 -21.43 41.44
CA GLY A 170 -17.57 -20.77 40.14
C GLY A 170 -16.10 -20.59 39.76
N SER A 171 -15.14 -21.03 40.59
CA SER A 171 -13.73 -21.08 40.19
C SER A 171 -13.52 -22.10 39.07
N SER A 172 -12.71 -21.74 38.09
CA SER A 172 -12.24 -22.65 37.05
C SER A 172 -10.76 -22.90 37.27
N CYS A 173 -10.36 -24.17 37.39
CA CYS A 173 -8.96 -24.52 37.51
C CYS A 173 -8.32 -24.48 36.11
N ILE A 174 -7.07 -24.02 36.04
CA ILE A 174 -6.24 -24.25 34.86
C ILE A 174 -6.27 -25.75 34.54
N PRO A 175 -6.44 -26.17 33.27
CA PRO A 175 -6.51 -27.58 32.90
C PRO A 175 -5.34 -28.37 33.50
N LEU A 176 -5.58 -29.59 33.99
CA LEU A 176 -4.54 -30.45 34.58
C LEU A 176 -3.33 -30.68 33.66
N SER A 177 -3.50 -30.47 32.35
CA SER A 177 -2.48 -30.54 31.32
C SER A 177 -1.79 -29.18 31.05
N PHE A 178 -1.67 -28.31 32.07
CA PHE A 178 -0.94 -27.06 31.93
C PHE A 178 0.48 -27.37 31.45
N VAL A 179 0.87 -26.74 30.34
CA VAL A 179 2.18 -26.96 29.74
C VAL A 179 3.22 -26.35 30.68
N ASP A 180 4.22 -27.13 31.07
CA ASP A 180 5.32 -26.62 31.88
C ASP A 180 5.97 -25.42 31.16
N PRO A 181 6.03 -24.25 31.80
CA PRO A 181 6.63 -23.08 31.17
C PRO A 181 8.11 -23.37 30.87
N SER A 182 8.59 -22.84 29.75
CA SER A 182 10.01 -22.94 29.42
C SER A 182 10.85 -22.25 30.51
N PRO A 183 12.09 -22.73 30.76
CA PRO A 183 12.95 -22.12 31.76
C PRO A 183 13.13 -20.62 31.50
N PRO A 184 13.24 -19.79 32.56
CA PRO A 184 13.32 -18.35 32.43
C PRO A 184 14.44 -17.94 31.46
N ALA A 185 14.10 -17.05 30.53
CA ALA A 185 14.97 -16.67 29.42
C ALA A 185 16.28 -16.00 29.89
N ASN A 186 16.30 -15.42 31.09
CA ASN A 186 17.48 -14.84 31.71
C ASN A 186 17.39 -14.85 33.25
N TYR A 187 18.51 -14.49 33.89
CA TYR A 187 18.64 -14.45 35.35
C TYR A 187 17.69 -13.44 36.02
N VAL A 188 17.39 -12.32 35.35
CA VAL A 188 16.45 -11.29 35.87
C VAL A 188 15.06 -11.91 36.04
N TRP A 189 14.53 -12.55 35.00
CA TRP A 189 13.25 -13.27 35.07
C TRP A 189 13.29 -14.44 36.06
N ALA A 190 14.40 -15.17 36.14
CA ALA A 190 14.55 -16.26 37.10
C ALA A 190 14.44 -15.77 38.55
N SER A 191 15.00 -14.60 38.87
CA SER A 191 14.94 -14.03 40.21
C SER A 191 13.53 -13.65 40.66
N CYS A 192 12.63 -13.34 39.74
CA CYS A 192 11.23 -13.00 40.04
C CYS A 192 10.38 -14.23 40.40
N LEU A 193 10.79 -15.44 40.00
CA LEU A 193 10.01 -16.67 40.21
C LEU A 193 10.29 -17.36 41.55
N THR A 194 11.32 -16.92 42.29
CA THR A 194 11.76 -17.56 43.54
C THR A 194 11.10 -16.99 44.80
N HIS A 195 10.23 -15.99 44.69
CA HIS A 195 9.72 -15.22 45.83
C HIS A 195 8.39 -15.75 46.42
N GLY A 196 8.02 -17.01 46.15
CA GLY A 196 6.70 -17.56 46.49
C GLY A 196 6.69 -18.81 47.36
N SER A 197 7.79 -19.18 48.01
CA SER A 197 7.85 -20.34 48.92
C SER A 197 7.89 -19.90 50.38
N ASN A 198 6.73 -19.64 50.96
CA ASN A 198 6.47 -19.66 52.41
C ASN A 198 5.20 -20.45 52.67
#